data_AF-D3F7H7-F1
#
_entry.id   AF-D3F7H7-F1
#
_cell.length_a   1.000
_cell.length_b   1.000
_cell.length_c   1.000
_cell.angle_alpha   90.00
_cell.angle_beta   90.00
_cell.angle_gamma   90.00
#
_symmetry.space_group_name_H-M   'P 1'
#
loop_
_entity.id
_entity.type
_entity.pdbx_description
1 polymer ?
#
loop_
_entity_poly.entity_id
_entity_poly.type
_entity_poly.pdbx_seq_one_letter_code
_entity_poly.pdbx_strand_id
1 'polypeptide(L)' 'MRSRRAAARVPAMPRTIRLELDEHGDRLRGRVAESGHDEQEFEGWLGLLTLLGERLDGPREPDGTEDEG' A
#
# COMPACT_ATOMS: atom_id res chain seq x y z
N MET A 1 34.60 -19.62 2.22
CA MET A 1 33.66 -19.19 1.15
C MET A 1 32.34 -18.81 1.80
N ARG A 2 32.01 -17.51 1.90
CA ARG A 2 30.71 -17.06 2.42
C ARG A 2 29.70 -17.07 1.27
N SER A 3 28.76 -18.01 1.29
CA SER A 3 27.66 -18.05 0.32
C SER A 3 26.76 -16.83 0.52
N ARG A 4 26.91 -15.84 -0.36
CA ARG A 4 25.99 -14.72 -0.48
C ARG A 4 24.69 -15.28 -1.05
N ARG A 5 23.74 -15.68 -0.19
CA ARG A 5 22.38 -16.00 -0.62
C ARG A 5 21.84 -14.75 -1.29
N ALA A 6 21.74 -14.78 -2.62
CA ALA A 6 20.99 -13.78 -3.36
C ALA A 6 19.55 -13.89 -2.88
N ALA A 7 19.05 -12.89 -2.15
CA ALA A 7 17.64 -12.75 -1.89
C ALA A 7 16.94 -12.73 -3.24
N ALA A 8 16.18 -13.79 -3.53
CA ALA A 8 15.37 -13.83 -4.74
C ALA A 8 14.38 -12.68 -4.62
N ARG A 9 14.58 -11.61 -5.39
CA ARG A 9 13.60 -10.54 -5.50
C ARG A 9 12.35 -11.16 -6.10
N VAL A 10 11.36 -11.44 -5.27
CA VAL A 10 10.04 -11.85 -5.74
C VAL A 10 9.58 -10.74 -6.67
N PRO A 11 9.29 -11.03 -7.95
CA PRO A 11 8.81 -10.00 -8.85
C PRO A 11 7.50 -9.47 -8.26
N ALA A 12 7.51 -8.18 -7.89
CA ALA A 12 6.31 -7.50 -7.42
C ALA A 12 5.26 -7.64 -8.52
N MET A 13 4.21 -8.41 -8.25
CA MET A 13 3.10 -8.52 -9.19
C MET A 13 2.47 -7.13 -9.30
N PRO A 14 2.22 -6.63 -10.53
CA PRO A 14 1.62 -5.31 -10.70
C PRO A 14 0.26 -5.28 -9.99
N ARG A 15 0.12 -4.39 -9.02
CA ARG A 15 -1.14 -4.14 -8.31
C ARG A 15 -1.92 -3.07 -9.06
N THR A 16 -3.22 -3.31 -9.24
CA THR A 16 -4.13 -2.34 -9.82
C THR A 16 -5.04 -1.81 -8.73
N ILE A 17 -4.94 -0.51 -8.47
CA ILE A 17 -5.80 0.22 -7.54
C ILE A 17 -6.75 1.08 -8.38
N ARG A 18 -8.05 0.89 -8.20
CA ARG A 18 -9.09 1.73 -8.80
C ARG A 18 -9.55 2.75 -7.76
N LEU A 19 -9.52 4.03 -8.14
CA LEU A 19 -9.95 5.16 -7.32
C LEU A 19 -11.16 5.80 -7.99
N GLU A 20 -12.25 5.93 -7.25
CA GLU A 20 -13.44 6.70 -7.65
C GLU A 20 -13.55 7.91 -6.75
N LEU A 21 -13.61 9.10 -7.35
CA LEU A 21 -13.63 10.39 -6.64
C LEU A 21 -14.96 11.08 -6.95
N ASP A 22 -15.62 11.57 -5.89
CA ASP A 22 -16.79 12.42 -5.99
C ASP A 22 -16.53 13.73 -5.24
N GLU A 23 -16.88 14.84 -5.87
CA GLU A 23 -16.70 16.18 -5.32
C GLU A 23 -18.06 16.68 -4.82
N HIS A 24 -18.18 16.80 -3.50
CA HIS A 24 -19.37 17.33 -2.85
C HIS A 24 -19.08 18.70 -2.23
N GLY A 25 -19.23 19.75 -3.04
CA GLY A 25 -18.98 21.12 -2.60
C GLY A 25 -17.49 21.37 -2.39
N ASP A 26 -17.06 21.61 -1.16
CA ASP A 26 -15.66 21.79 -0.77
C ASP A 26 -15.00 20.48 -0.30
N ARG A 27 -15.74 19.37 -0.32
CA ARG A 27 -15.29 18.07 0.21
C ARG A 27 -15.05 17.06 -0.90
N LEU A 28 -13.90 16.40 -0.82
CA LEU A 28 -13.59 15.21 -1.58
C LEU A 28 -14.12 13.99 -0.83
N ARG A 29 -14.87 13.12 -1.50
CA ARG A 29 -15.15 11.76 -1.05
C ARG A 29 -14.69 10.79 -2.12
N GLY A 30 -14.41 9.55 -1.73
CA GLY A 30 -14.08 8.55 -2.73
C GLY A 30 -14.10 7.14 -2.21
N ARG A 31 -13.94 6.21 -3.15
CA ARG A 31 -13.86 4.78 -2.91
C ARG A 31 -12.62 4.20 -3.57
N VAL A 32 -11.98 3.25 -2.89
CA VAL A 32 -10.80 2.56 -3.36
C VAL A 32 -11.10 1.07 -3.43
N ALA A 33 -10.85 0.48 -4.60
CA ALA A 33 -10.95 -0.95 -4.83
C ALA A 33 -9.62 -1.50 -5.34
N GLU A 34 -9.19 -2.62 -4.77
CA GLU A 34 -8.02 -3.39 -5.22
C GLU A 34 -8.45 -4.83 -5.46
N SER A 35 -7.95 -5.47 -6.51
CA SER A 35 -8.31 -6.85 -6.82
C SER A 35 -7.98 -7.80 -5.66
N GLY A 36 -9.02 -8.43 -5.10
CA GLY A 36 -8.87 -9.36 -3.96
C GLY A 36 -8.97 -8.72 -2.58
N HIS A 37 -9.31 -7.43 -2.50
CA HIS A 37 -9.55 -6.71 -1.24
C HIS A 37 -10.95 -6.06 -1.24
N ASP A 38 -11.48 -5.83 -0.04
CA ASP A 38 -12.73 -5.08 0.13
C ASP A 38 -12.57 -3.61 -0.30
N GLU A 39 -13.66 -3.05 -0.79
CA GLU A 39 -13.77 -1.64 -1.15
C GLU A 39 -13.75 -0.79 0.13
N GLN A 40 -12.96 0.30 0.12
CA GLN A 40 -12.84 1.23 1.24
C GLN A 40 -13.25 2.64 0.82
N GLU A 41 -14.09 3.27 1.64
CA GLU A 41 -14.45 4.67 1.48
C GLU A 41 -13.47 5.58 2.23
N PHE A 42 -13.26 6.80 1.72
CA PHE A 42 -12.50 7.84 2.41
C PHE A 42 -13.12 9.22 2.22
N GLU A 43 -12.78 10.13 3.13
CA GLU A 43 -13.15 11.54 3.07
C GLU A 43 -11.92 12.45 3.15
N GLY A 44 -11.94 13.49 2.33
CA GLY A 44 -10.90 14.51 2.26
C GLY A 44 -9.57 14.02 1.72
N TRP A 45 -8.65 14.96 1.55
CA TRP A 45 -7.30 14.69 1.07
C TRP A 45 -6.49 13.82 2.03
N LEU A 46 -6.68 14.00 3.35
CA LEU A 46 -5.97 13.20 4.35
C LEU A 46 -6.39 11.73 4.31
N GLY A 47 -7.69 11.44 4.16
CA GLY A 47 -8.20 10.08 4.04
C GLY A 47 -7.63 9.36 2.82
N LEU A 48 -7.58 10.05 1.67
CA LEU A 48 -6.96 9.52 0.44
C LEU A 48 -5.48 9.19 0.65
N LEU A 49 -4.71 10.11 1.23
CA LEU A 49 -3.26 9.94 1.41
C LEU A 49 -2.93 8.79 2.36
N THR A 50 -3.68 8.66 3.46
CA THR A 50 -3.53 7.53 4.40
C THR A 50 -3.79 6.20 3.69
N LEU A 51 -4.89 6.10 2.95
CA LEU A 51 -5.28 4.87 2.25
C LEU A 51 -4.26 4.49 1.17
N LEU A 52 -3.76 5.46 0.40
CA LEU A 52 -2.68 5.22 -0.55
C LEU A 52 -1.39 4.77 0.14
N GLY A 53 -1.04 5.35 1.29
CA GLY A 53 0.08 4.90 2.10
C GLY A 53 -0.04 3.42 2.46
N GLU A 54 -1.18 2.99 2.97
CA GLU A 54 -1.43 1.59 3.35
C GLU A 54 -1.37 0.60 2.18
N ARG A 55 -1.76 1.03 0.97
CA ARG A 55 -1.77 0.15 -0.22
C ARG A 55 -0.44 0.10 -0.95
N LEU A 56 0.31 1.20 -0.94
CA LEU A 56 1.60 1.33 -1.61
C LEU A 56 2.76 0.87 -0.73
N ASP A 57 2.70 1.12 0.59
CA ASP A 57 3.54 0.44 1.56
C ASP A 57 2.99 -0.98 1.72
N GLY A 58 3.35 -1.86 0.79
CA GLY A 58 3.13 -3.31 0.94
C GLY A 58 3.65 -3.81 2.30
N PRO A 59 3.35 -5.08 2.67
CA PRO A 59 3.77 -5.62 3.96
C PRO A 59 5.26 -5.35 4.17
N ARG A 60 5.57 -4.46 5.12
CA ARG A 60 6.96 -4.20 5.52
C ARG A 60 7.49 -5.55 5.98
N GLU A 61 8.43 -6.12 5.23
CA GLU A 61 9.25 -7.18 5.81
C GLU A 61 9.82 -6.59 7.10
N PRO A 62 9.59 -7.24 8.27
CA PRO A 62 10.24 -6.78 9.48
C PRO A 62 11.72 -6.79 9.17
N ASP A 63 12.33 -5.60 9.17
CA ASP A 63 13.75 -5.46 8.90
C ASP A 63 14.42 -6.33 9.95
N GLY A 64 15.01 -7.44 9.50
CA GLY A 64 15.63 -8.45 10.33
C GLY A 64 16.94 -7.92 10.89
N THR A 65 16.86 -6.84 11.65
CA THR A 65 17.90 -6.43 12.58
C THR A 65 17.48 -6.97 13.94
N GLU A 66 17.71 -8.28 14.12
CA GLU A 66 18.14 -8.76 15.42
C GLU A 66 19.45 -8.01 15.71
N ASP A 67 19.32 -6.92 16.47
CA ASP A 67 20.44 -6.23 17.10
C ASP A 67 20.94 -7.17 18.21
N GLU A 68 21.80 -8.12 17.85
CA GLU A 68 22.68 -8.79 18.81
C GLU A 68 23.84 -7.86 19.12
N GLY A 69 23.81 -7.22 20.30
CA GLY A 69 24.89 -6.41 20.83
C GLY A 69 24.76 -6.14 22.32
#